data_AF-A0A822FMK9-F1
#
_entry.id   AF-A0A822FMK9-F1
#
_cell.length_a   1.000
_cell.length_b   1.000
_cell.length_c   1.000
_cell.angle_alpha   90.00
_cell.angle_beta   90.00
_cell.angle_gamma   90.00
#
_symmetry.space_group_name_H-M   'P 1'
#
loop_
_entity.id
_entity.type
_entity.pdbx_description
1 polymer ?
#
loop_
_entity_poly.entity_id
_entity_poly.type
_entity_poly.pdbx_seq_one_letter_code
_entity_poly.pdbx_strand_id
1 'polypeptide(L)'
;MNSQYSIGTTFVWWEFLSCTKSIETLERLLRKTGIITLLKIESYGGKDIRWHSCFQTEDEVLLPAASKFQVISNYQQSSDLRAIQLKEIAPTSSLHMDISRDLLPIQNDFLE
;
A
#
# COMPACT_ATOMS: atom_id res chain seq x y z
N MET A 1 0.11 -14.33 15.13
CA MET A 1 0.09 -13.04 14.40
C MET A 1 0.43 -11.81 15.27
N ASN A 2 0.16 -11.78 16.59
CA ASN A 2 0.42 -10.58 17.41
C ASN A 2 1.90 -10.15 17.53
N SER A 3 2.88 -11.04 17.37
CA SER A 3 4.29 -10.70 17.57
C SER A 3 4.94 -9.97 16.39
N GLN A 4 4.38 -10.05 15.18
CA GLN A 4 4.98 -9.44 13.98
C GLN A 4 4.76 -7.93 13.89
N TYR A 5 3.74 -7.40 14.58
CA TYR A 5 3.38 -5.98 14.54
C TYR A 5 3.56 -5.31 15.91
N SER A 6 4.65 -5.62 16.60
CA SER A 6 5.02 -4.90 17.82
C SER A 6 5.44 -3.47 17.46
N ILE A 7 5.04 -2.50 18.27
CA ILE A 7 5.39 -1.10 18.06
C ILE A 7 6.92 -0.95 18.01
N GLY A 8 7.42 -0.19 17.05
CA GLY A 8 8.84 0.03 16.81
C GLY A 8 9.51 -1.03 15.93
N THR A 9 8.89 -2.19 15.70
CA THR A 9 9.42 -3.21 14.79
C THR A 9 9.49 -2.69 13.36
N THR A 10 10.56 -3.03 12.66
CA THR A 10 10.72 -2.76 11.23
C THR A 10 10.76 -4.06 10.44
N PHE A 11 10.17 -4.06 9.25
CA PHE A 11 10.16 -5.21 8.35
C PHE A 11 10.12 -4.76 6.89
N VAL A 12 10.42 -5.70 5.98
CA VAL A 12 10.29 -5.51 4.53
C VAL A 12 9.02 -6.22 4.08
N TRP A 13 8.18 -5.51 3.34
CA TRP A 13 7.04 -6.11 2.65
C TRP A 13 7.45 -6.47 1.23
N TRP A 14 7.48 -7.75 0.90
CA TRP A 14 8.10 -8.23 -0.34
C TRP A 14 7.20 -8.14 -1.58
N GLU A 15 5.89 -8.00 -1.41
CA GLU A 15 4.92 -7.97 -2.51
C GLU A 15 4.46 -6.55 -2.84
N PHE A 16 3.80 -6.35 -3.98
CA PHE A 16 3.08 -5.11 -4.23
C PHE A 16 1.88 -5.01 -3.29
N LEU A 17 1.64 -3.83 -2.73
CA LEU A 17 0.46 -3.56 -1.90
C LEU A 17 -0.50 -2.66 -2.66
N SER A 18 -1.67 -3.19 -2.98
CA SER A 18 -2.81 -2.39 -3.44
C SER A 18 -3.50 -1.75 -2.24
N CYS A 19 -3.71 -0.45 -2.31
CA CYS A 19 -4.27 0.41 -1.27
C CYS A 19 -5.28 1.38 -1.89
N THR A 20 -6.10 2.02 -1.07
CA THR A 20 -7.00 3.10 -1.51
C THR A 20 -6.77 4.34 -0.67
N LYS A 21 -6.90 5.53 -1.28
CA LYS A 21 -6.98 6.81 -0.55
C LYS A 21 -8.41 7.13 -0.11
N SER A 22 -9.40 6.42 -0.62
CA SER A 22 -10.83 6.69 -0.39
C SER A 22 -11.34 5.91 0.83
N ILE A 23 -11.86 6.65 1.82
CA ILE A 23 -12.52 6.07 2.99
C ILE A 23 -13.79 5.30 2.55
N GLU A 24 -14.51 5.80 1.56
CA GLU A 24 -15.74 5.15 1.06
C GLU A 24 -15.44 3.79 0.42
N THR A 25 -14.37 3.71 -0.38
CA THR A 25 -13.90 2.45 -0.95
C THR A 25 -13.45 1.49 0.15
N LEU A 26 -12.71 2.00 1.14
CA LEU A 26 -12.31 1.21 2.29
C LEU A 26 -13.52 0.63 3.03
N GLU A 27 -14.53 1.43 3.35
CA GLU A 27 -15.75 0.95 4.02
C GLU A 27 -16.45 -0.15 3.22
N ARG A 28 -16.49 -0.03 1.89
CA ARG A 28 -17.04 -1.09 1.02
C ARG A 28 -16.24 -2.39 1.13
N LEU A 29 -14.91 -2.32 1.20
CA LEU A 29 -14.03 -3.48 1.36
C LEU A 29 -14.14 -4.11 2.77
N LEU A 30 -14.37 -3.29 3.79
CA LEU A 30 -14.53 -3.70 5.19
C LEU A 30 -15.88 -4.39 5.47
N ARG A 31 -16.90 -4.27 4.60
CA ARG A 31 -18.21 -4.92 4.78
C ARG A 31 -18.19 -6.46 4.72
N LYS A 32 -17.02 -7.08 4.56
CA LYS A 32 -16.85 -8.54 4.60
C LYS A 32 -16.89 -9.04 6.05
N THR A 33 -17.62 -10.13 6.31
CA THR A 33 -17.78 -10.69 7.66
C THR A 33 -16.47 -11.29 8.20
N GLY A 34 -16.11 -10.99 9.45
CA GLY A 34 -15.00 -11.62 10.16
C GLY A 34 -14.11 -10.65 10.91
N ILE A 35 -13.01 -11.16 11.47
CA ILE A 35 -11.97 -10.34 12.10
C ILE A 35 -11.14 -9.67 11.01
N ILE A 36 -11.11 -8.34 11.00
CA ILE A 36 -10.44 -7.53 10.00
C ILE A 36 -9.22 -6.84 10.61
N THR A 37 -8.11 -6.83 9.85
CA THR A 37 -6.95 -5.99 10.15
C THR A 37 -6.88 -4.85 9.16
N LEU A 38 -7.03 -3.63 9.64
CA LEU A 38 -6.86 -2.40 8.88
C LEU A 38 -5.40 -1.94 8.95
N LEU A 39 -4.76 -1.78 7.79
CA LEU A 39 -3.44 -1.17 7.69
C LEU A 39 -3.58 0.29 7.30
N LYS A 40 -3.16 1.19 8.19
CA LYS A 40 -3.05 2.62 7.90
C LYS A 40 -1.60 2.93 7.57
N ILE A 41 -1.32 3.25 6.31
CA ILE A 41 0.06 3.39 5.81
C ILE A 41 0.37 4.85 5.51
N GLU A 42 1.37 5.40 6.19
CA GLU A 42 2.04 6.64 5.79
C GLU A 42 3.14 6.28 4.79
N SER A 43 2.91 6.56 3.51
CA SER A 43 3.83 6.22 2.42
C SER A 43 4.29 7.47 1.67
N TYR A 44 5.50 7.41 1.13
CA TYR A 44 6.01 8.36 0.13
C TYR A 44 6.20 7.71 -1.25
N GLY A 45 6.31 6.36 -1.31
CA GLY A 45 6.62 5.62 -2.53
C GLY A 45 5.40 5.20 -3.37
N GLY A 46 4.19 5.33 -2.82
CA GLY A 46 2.96 4.90 -3.49
C GLY A 46 2.67 5.60 -4.82
N LYS A 47 2.27 4.81 -5.81
CA LYS A 47 1.89 5.29 -7.15
C LYS A 47 0.39 5.25 -7.30
N ASP A 48 -0.19 6.37 -7.70
CA ASP A 48 -1.60 6.43 -8.09
C ASP A 48 -1.77 5.72 -9.43
N ILE A 49 -2.46 4.58 -9.42
CA ILE A 49 -2.67 3.75 -10.61
C ILE A 49 -4.12 3.78 -11.06
N ARG A 50 -4.91 4.75 -10.59
CA ARG A 50 -6.35 4.86 -10.87
C ARG A 50 -6.69 4.68 -12.35
N TRP A 51 -5.93 5.31 -13.23
CA TRP A 51 -6.15 5.28 -14.68
C TRP A 51 -5.69 3.98 -15.36
N HIS A 52 -4.88 3.20 -14.66
CA HIS A 52 -4.39 1.89 -15.12
C HIS A 52 -5.12 0.72 -14.45
N SER A 53 -5.95 1.00 -13.44
CA SER A 53 -6.73 0.01 -12.72
C SER A 53 -7.98 -0.40 -13.50
N CYS A 54 -8.37 -1.67 -13.34
CA CYS A 54 -9.69 -2.15 -13.78
C CYS A 54 -10.83 -1.48 -12.99
N PHE A 55 -10.55 -0.90 -11.82
CA PHE A 55 -11.52 -0.27 -10.94
C PHE A 55 -11.14 1.20 -10.67
N GLN A 56 -11.30 2.04 -11.69
CA GLN A 56 -10.88 3.46 -11.65
C GLN A 56 -11.57 4.30 -10.56
N THR A 57 -12.67 3.82 -9.97
CA THR A 57 -13.39 4.50 -8.89
C THR A 57 -12.86 4.15 -7.50
N GLU A 58 -11.87 3.25 -7.40
CA GLU A 58 -11.33 2.80 -6.12
C GLU A 58 -10.19 3.66 -5.59
N ASP A 59 -9.77 4.70 -6.32
CA ASP A 59 -8.67 5.57 -5.93
C ASP A 59 -7.42 4.77 -5.55
N GLU A 60 -7.12 3.77 -6.38
CA GLU A 60 -6.10 2.77 -6.11
C GLU A 60 -4.69 3.37 -6.12
N VAL A 61 -3.94 3.02 -5.08
CA VAL A 61 -2.52 3.30 -4.92
C VAL A 61 -1.78 1.99 -4.80
N LEU A 62 -0.76 1.81 -5.62
CA LEU A 62 0.13 0.66 -5.54
C LEU A 62 1.43 1.08 -4.84
N LEU A 63 1.77 0.42 -3.73
CA LEU A 63 3.08 0.53 -3.11
C LEU A 63 4.02 -0.51 -3.74
N PRO A 64 5.29 -0.14 -4.00
CA PRO A 64 6.23 -1.05 -4.61
C PRO A 64 6.56 -2.23 -3.69
N ALA A 65 6.90 -3.35 -4.33
CA ALA A 65 7.51 -4.48 -3.66
C ALA A 65 8.82 -4.08 -2.96
N ALA A 66 9.16 -4.81 -1.90
CA ALA A 66 10.31 -4.57 -1.05
C ALA A 66 10.32 -3.21 -0.32
N SER A 67 9.16 -2.56 -0.15
CA SER A 67 9.04 -1.39 0.73
C SER A 67 9.31 -1.77 2.19
N LYS A 68 10.08 -0.92 2.89
CA LYS A 68 10.39 -1.10 4.31
C LYS A 68 9.43 -0.28 5.16
N PHE A 69 8.86 -0.89 6.19
CA PHE A 69 7.91 -0.24 7.08
C PHE A 69 8.35 -0.33 8.55
N GLN A 70 7.99 0.67 9.33
CA GLN A 70 8.00 0.64 10.79
C GLN A 70 6.57 0.60 11.33
N VAL A 71 6.34 -0.22 12.34
CA VAL A 71 5.07 -0.22 13.09
C VAL A 71 5.06 0.96 14.05
N ILE A 72 4.14 1.90 13.82
CA ILE A 72 3.97 3.09 14.65
C ILE A 72 2.96 2.85 15.77
N SER A 73 1.86 2.15 15.45
CA SER A 73 0.85 1.81 16.43
C SER A 73 0.17 0.49 16.08
N ASN A 74 -0.34 -0.20 17.09
CA ASN A 74 -1.06 -1.45 16.94
C ASN A 74 -2.13 -1.50 18.04
N TYR A 75 -3.39 -1.28 17.69
CA TYR A 75 -4.48 -1.20 18.65
C TYR A 75 -5.72 -1.96 18.17
N GLN A 76 -6.48 -2.50 19.12
CA GLN A 76 -7.76 -3.13 18.88
C GLN A 76 -8.84 -2.04 18.91
N GLN A 77 -9.53 -1.80 17.79
CA GLN A 77 -10.55 -0.74 17.69
C GLN A 77 -11.93 -1.25 18.14
N SER A 78 -12.26 -2.50 17.85
CA SER A 78 -13.47 -3.22 18.32
C SER A 78 -13.17 -4.71 18.44
N SER A 79 -14.11 -5.56 18.85
CA SER A 79 -13.92 -7.03 18.89
C SER A 79 -13.39 -7.61 17.58
N ASP A 80 -13.84 -7.06 16.45
CA ASP A 80 -13.62 -7.62 15.12
C ASP A 80 -12.74 -6.74 14.23
N LEU A 81 -12.23 -5.62 14.74
CA LEU A 81 -11.38 -4.71 13.98
C LEU A 81 -10.09 -4.37 14.75
N ARG A 82 -8.96 -4.77 14.16
CA ARG A 82 -7.63 -4.36 14.60
C ARG A 82 -7.06 -3.33 13.63
N ALA A 83 -6.48 -2.26 14.15
CA ALA A 83 -5.83 -1.24 13.34
C ALA A 83 -4.32 -1.23 13.61
N ILE A 84 -3.53 -1.25 12.54
CA ILE A 84 -2.07 -1.17 12.59
C ILE A 84 -1.65 0.03 11.75
N GLN A 85 -0.89 0.95 12.35
CA GLN A 85 -0.30 2.06 11.63
C GLN A 85 1.13 1.73 11.25
N LEU A 86 1.42 1.86 9.96
CA LEU A 86 2.72 1.65 9.37
C LEU A 86 3.25 2.97 8.81
N LYS A 87 4.55 3.20 8.96
CA LYS A 87 5.25 4.30 8.29
C LYS A 87 6.32 3.72 7.38
N GLU A 88 6.26 4.08 6.10
CA GLU A 88 7.27 3.72 5.13
C GLU A 88 8.60 4.39 5.48
N ILE A 89 9.68 3.62 5.45
CA ILE A 89 11.04 4.09 5.70
C ILE A 89 11.71 4.31 4.34
N ALA A 90 12.15 5.56 4.11
CA ALA A 90 12.91 5.94 2.93
C ALA A 90 14.10 5.00 2.69
N PRO A 91 14.36 4.55 1.45
CA PRO A 91 15.53 3.75 1.15
C PRO A 91 16.79 4.55 1.45
N THR A 92 17.79 3.89 2.04
CA THR A 92 19.08 4.52 2.38
C THR A 92 20.00 4.64 1.15
N SER A 93 19.70 3.95 0.05
CA SER A 93 20.48 3.98 -1.19
C SER A 93 19.59 4.25 -2.40
N SER A 94 20.18 4.82 -3.45
CA SER A 94 19.53 5.22 -4.71
C SER A 94 19.00 4.07 -5.57
N LEU A 95 18.96 2.83 -5.05
CA LEU A 95 18.29 1.67 -5.66
C LEU A 95 16.77 1.72 -5.48
N HIS A 96 16.22 2.92 -5.29
CA HIS A 96 14.78 3.13 -5.41
C HIS A 96 14.42 2.79 -6.86
N MET A 97 13.53 1.82 -7.05
CA MET A 97 12.96 1.54 -8.36
C MET A 97 12.21 2.81 -8.78
N ASP A 98 12.87 3.66 -9.57
CA ASP A 98 12.25 4.85 -10.14
C ASP A 98 11.41 4.41 -11.34
N ILE A 99 10.23 3.84 -11.05
CA ILE A 99 9.26 3.38 -12.05
C ILE A 99 8.87 4.53 -13.01
N SER A 100 9.10 5.79 -12.60
CA SER A 100 8.87 6.97 -13.43
C SER A 100 9.81 7.06 -14.64
N ARG A 101 10.99 6.42 -14.60
CA ARG A 101 11.93 6.37 -15.74
C ARG A 101 11.61 5.26 -16.73
N ASP A 102 10.96 4.19 -16.30
CA ASP A 102 10.67 3.01 -17.13
C ASP A 102 9.32 3.12 -17.86
N LEU A 103 8.48 4.11 -17.52
CA LEU A 103 7.27 4.45 -18.26
C LEU A 103 7.53 5.54 -19.33
N LEU A 104 8.55 5.34 -20.16
CA LEU A 104 8.56 6.04 -21.45
C LEU A 104 7.32 5.59 -22.23
N PRO A 105 6.61 6.51 -22.92
CA PRO A 105 5.49 6.11 -23.76
C PRO A 105 6.00 5.07 -24.75
N ILE A 106 5.32 3.92 -24.81
CA ILE A 106 5.47 2.98 -25.91
C ILE A 106 5.22 3.82 -27.18
N GLN A 107 6.29 4.10 -27.93
CA GLN A 107 6.12 4.65 -29.28
C GLN A 107 5.31 3.59 -30.04
N ASN A 108 4.12 3.99 -30.51
CA ASN A 108 3.30 3.17 -31.38
C ASN A 108 4.05 2.98 -32.71
N ASP A 109 4.98 2.04 -32.75
CA ASP A 109 5.67 1.61 -33.98
C ASP A 109 4.86 0.55 -34.76
N PHE A 110 3.54 0.48 -34.53
CA PHE A 110 2.65 -0.43 -35.25
C PHE A 110 1.41 0.30 -35.77
N LEU A 111 1.62 1.22 -36.71
CA LEU A 111 0.64 1.56 -37.76
C LEU A 111 1.44 1.90 -39.03
N GLU A 112 1.70 0.90 -39.86
CA GLU A 112 1.80 1.08 -41.32
C GLU A 112 0.39 1.13 -41.92
#